data_AF-A0A7Y9WTW1-F1
#
_entry.id   AF-A0A7Y9WTW1-F1
#
_cell.length_a   1.000
_cell.length_b   1.000
_cell.length_c   1.000
_cell.angle_alpha   90.00
_cell.angle_beta   90.00
_cell.angle_gamma   90.00
#
_symmetry.space_group_name_H-M   'P 1'
#
loop_
_entity.id
_entity.type
_entity.pdbx_description
1 polymer ?
#
loop_
_entity_poly.entity_id
_entity_poly.type
_entity_poly.pdbx_seq_one_letter_code
_entity_poly.pdbx_strand_id
1 'polypeptide(L)'
;MTDVPEKNNAHHEVTHSTGLSSSASLSKSFPASFSSSRRAWVLGACASAAALAFVGAGAGRSFSWIAPAFADAPAGGGLDAFVALSQRLTAHASFDPILSKRYYDALAKSDSQFTQNVAALNTWLQGHGGVPSDTVTQALQAEQPALAKTVGAIMRAWYLGLVGEMPHIDVIAYEKALMFEPVKDVLTIPSYCRDVPFYWTQKPVSA
;
A
#
# COMPACT_ATOMS: atom_id res chain seq x y z
N MET A 1 -34.20 -45.91 -3.19
CA MET A 1 -32.99 -45.23 -3.69
C MET A 1 -31.95 -46.31 -3.84
N THR A 2 -31.81 -46.84 -5.06
CA THR A 2 -30.96 -48.00 -5.37
C THR A 2 -29.52 -47.57 -5.59
N ASP A 3 -28.60 -48.19 -4.85
CA ASP A 3 -27.15 -48.10 -5.03
C ASP A 3 -26.73 -48.48 -6.45
N VAL A 4 -25.92 -47.63 -7.09
CA VAL A 4 -25.26 -47.87 -8.37
C VAL A 4 -23.76 -48.01 -8.07
N PRO A 5 -23.13 -49.16 -8.31
CA PRO A 5 -21.69 -49.30 -8.12
C PRO A 5 -20.93 -48.70 -9.31
N GLU A 6 -20.16 -47.64 -9.05
CA GLU A 6 -19.24 -47.01 -10.00
C GLU A 6 -17.99 -47.90 -10.18
N LYS A 7 -17.83 -48.43 -11.39
CA LYS A 7 -16.73 -49.32 -11.78
C LYS A 7 -15.64 -48.49 -12.45
N ASN A 8 -14.73 -47.92 -11.68
CA ASN A 8 -13.59 -47.17 -12.22
C ASN A 8 -12.33 -48.06 -12.30
N ASN A 9 -12.24 -48.84 -13.38
CA ASN A 9 -10.99 -49.44 -13.84
C ASN A 9 -10.42 -48.57 -14.96
N ALA A 10 -9.45 -47.71 -14.61
CA ALA A 10 -8.59 -47.05 -15.58
C ALA A 10 -7.21 -46.81 -14.96
N HIS A 11 -6.48 -47.89 -14.72
CA HIS A 11 -5.03 -47.81 -14.60
C HIS A 11 -4.47 -47.57 -16.00
N HIS A 12 -4.21 -46.31 -16.36
CA HIS A 12 -3.31 -45.99 -17.46
C HIS A 12 -1.87 -46.08 -16.93
N GLU A 13 -1.25 -47.21 -17.21
CA GLU A 13 0.18 -47.45 -17.05
C GLU A 13 0.94 -46.51 -17.99
N VAL A 14 1.51 -45.43 -17.42
CA VAL A 14 2.46 -44.58 -18.14
C VAL A 14 3.84 -45.22 -18.00
N THR A 15 4.21 -45.99 -19.01
CA THR A 15 5.57 -46.52 -19.19
C THR A 15 6.53 -45.37 -19.47
N HIS A 16 7.39 -45.04 -18.49
CA HIS A 16 8.52 -44.16 -18.70
C HIS A 16 9.67 -44.94 -19.38
N SER A 17 9.78 -44.81 -20.70
CA SER A 17 10.99 -45.24 -21.43
C SER A 17 12.15 -44.32 -21.09
N THR A 18 13.12 -44.86 -20.35
CA THR A 18 14.47 -44.33 -20.19
C THR A 18 15.21 -44.33 -21.53
N GLY A 19 15.40 -43.13 -22.09
CA GLY A 19 16.27 -42.88 -23.23
C GLY A 19 17.31 -41.81 -22.87
N LEU A 20 18.51 -42.25 -22.51
CA LEU A 20 19.71 -41.41 -22.46
C LEU A 20 20.12 -41.05 -23.89
N SER A 21 19.98 -39.79 -24.28
CA SER A 21 20.65 -39.23 -25.45
C SER A 21 21.32 -37.91 -25.07
N SER A 22 22.64 -38.02 -24.91
CA SER A 22 23.59 -36.93 -24.85
C SER A 22 23.71 -36.29 -26.23
N SER A 23 23.51 -34.98 -26.36
CA SER A 23 23.95 -34.20 -27.52
C SER A 23 23.95 -32.70 -27.24
N ALA A 24 25.17 -32.16 -27.17
CA ALA A 24 25.63 -30.85 -27.63
C ALA A 24 24.90 -29.58 -27.14
N SER A 25 25.55 -28.93 -26.18
CA SER A 25 25.42 -27.51 -25.83
C SER A 25 25.68 -26.60 -27.05
N LEU A 26 24.63 -25.96 -27.56
CA LEU A 26 24.75 -24.81 -28.47
C LEU A 26 24.61 -23.52 -27.65
N SER A 27 25.76 -22.96 -27.30
CA SER A 27 25.89 -21.61 -26.73
C SER A 27 25.46 -20.57 -27.79
N LYS A 28 24.22 -20.09 -27.73
CA LYS A 28 23.81 -18.88 -28.43
C LYS A 28 24.39 -17.67 -27.69
N SER A 29 25.51 -17.18 -28.19
CA SER A 29 26.06 -15.87 -27.82
C SER A 29 25.12 -14.78 -28.30
N PHE A 30 24.49 -14.05 -27.38
CA PHE A 30 23.80 -12.81 -27.67
C PHE A 30 24.83 -11.68 -27.66
N PRO A 31 25.02 -10.91 -28.75
CA PRO A 31 25.86 -9.73 -28.70
C PRO A 31 25.15 -8.65 -27.88
N ALA A 32 25.66 -8.38 -26.68
CA ALA A 32 25.34 -7.17 -25.93
C ALA A 32 26.01 -5.98 -26.63
N SER A 33 25.28 -5.30 -27.52
CA SER A 33 25.68 -4.00 -28.04
C SER A 33 24.96 -2.92 -27.25
N PHE A 34 25.50 -2.56 -26.09
CA PHE A 34 25.13 -1.32 -25.41
C PHE A 34 25.99 -0.18 -25.98
N SER A 35 25.54 0.40 -27.09
CA SER A 35 26.12 1.66 -27.58
C SER A 35 25.70 2.78 -26.65
N SER A 36 26.66 3.27 -25.87
CA SER A 36 26.53 4.44 -25.02
C SER A 36 26.44 5.70 -25.88
N SER A 37 25.24 6.05 -26.37
CA SER A 37 25.01 7.38 -26.96
C SER A 37 24.76 8.41 -25.84
N ARG A 38 25.81 8.67 -25.06
CA ARG A 38 25.91 9.90 -24.27
C ARG A 38 26.48 10.95 -25.20
N ARG A 39 25.62 11.79 -25.76
CA ARG A 39 25.85 13.18 -26.23
C ARG A 39 24.83 13.52 -27.31
N ALA A 40 24.44 14.79 -27.31
CA ALA A 40 23.50 15.45 -28.21
C ALA A 40 22.05 15.39 -27.69
N TRP A 41 21.40 16.48 -27.29
CA TRP A 41 21.50 17.84 -27.80
C TRP A 41 21.24 18.87 -26.69
N VAL A 42 22.25 19.67 -26.38
CA VAL A 42 22.07 21.04 -25.88
C VAL A 42 22.11 21.90 -27.12
N LEU A 43 21.07 22.68 -27.42
CA LEU A 43 21.13 23.97 -28.12
C LEU A 43 19.72 24.55 -28.35
N GLY A 44 19.58 25.84 -28.03
CA GLY A 44 18.58 26.76 -28.60
C GLY A 44 17.42 27.12 -27.67
N ALA A 45 17.14 28.38 -27.33
CA ALA A 45 17.68 29.65 -27.79
C ALA A 45 17.45 30.73 -26.73
N CYS A 46 18.46 31.57 -26.51
CA CYS A 46 18.31 32.84 -25.81
C CYS A 46 17.56 33.81 -26.72
N ALA A 47 16.31 34.15 -26.40
CA ALA A 47 15.62 35.29 -26.99
C ALA A 47 15.77 36.49 -26.04
N SER A 48 16.76 37.33 -26.35
CA SER A 48 16.91 38.67 -25.78
C SER A 48 15.78 39.56 -26.28
N ALA A 49 14.91 40.00 -25.37
CA ALA A 49 14.00 41.12 -25.59
C ALA A 49 14.48 42.31 -24.75
N ALA A 50 15.16 43.25 -25.40
CA ALA A 50 15.48 44.55 -24.85
C ALA A 50 14.84 45.61 -25.75
N ALA A 51 13.85 46.33 -25.23
CA ALA A 51 13.43 47.64 -25.73
C ALA A 51 12.66 48.40 -24.62
N LEU A 52 13.46 49.15 -23.84
CA LEU A 52 13.28 50.48 -23.24
C LEU A 52 11.86 51.02 -22.90
N ALA A 53 11.66 51.17 -21.59
CA ALA A 53 11.32 52.41 -20.85
C ALA A 53 10.16 53.31 -21.33
N PHE A 54 9.12 53.41 -20.51
CA PHE A 54 8.59 54.70 -20.05
C PHE A 54 8.29 54.65 -18.55
N VAL A 55 8.84 55.63 -17.83
CA VAL A 55 8.64 55.90 -16.41
C VAL A 55 7.20 56.34 -16.18
N GLY A 56 6.49 55.63 -15.29
CA GLY A 56 5.19 56.04 -14.76
C GLY A 56 5.11 55.63 -13.29
N ALA A 57 5.33 56.59 -12.40
CA ALA A 57 5.20 56.42 -10.97
C ALA A 57 3.76 56.03 -10.59
N GLY A 58 3.58 54.96 -9.82
CA GLY A 58 2.29 54.64 -9.22
C GLY A 58 2.09 53.17 -8.87
N ALA A 59 1.99 52.90 -7.57
CA ALA A 59 1.46 51.68 -6.93
C ALA A 59 2.24 50.36 -7.14
N GLY A 60 2.94 49.96 -6.07
CA GLY A 60 3.61 48.66 -5.98
C GLY A 60 2.68 47.48 -6.24
N ARG A 61 3.01 46.70 -7.27
CA ARG A 61 2.54 45.33 -7.42
C ARG A 61 3.67 44.38 -7.04
N SER A 62 3.61 43.93 -5.79
CA SER A 62 4.36 42.77 -5.32
C SER A 62 3.92 41.56 -6.16
N PHE A 63 4.81 41.05 -7.01
CA PHE A 63 4.66 39.74 -7.60
C PHE A 63 4.93 38.70 -6.51
N SER A 64 3.88 38.32 -5.78
CA SER A 64 3.90 37.16 -4.91
C SER A 64 4.10 35.91 -5.78
N TRP A 65 5.31 35.38 -5.75
CA TRP A 65 5.56 33.96 -5.95
C TRP A 65 4.51 33.13 -5.18
N ILE A 66 3.55 32.54 -5.88
CA ILE A 66 2.62 31.61 -5.25
C ILE A 66 3.38 30.30 -5.07
N ALA A 67 4.01 30.14 -3.90
CA ALA A 67 4.30 28.81 -3.39
C ALA A 67 2.96 28.08 -3.23
N PRO A 68 2.84 26.79 -3.61
CA PRO A 68 1.64 26.05 -3.29
C PRO A 68 1.53 26.00 -1.76
N ALA A 69 0.52 26.68 -1.22
CA ALA A 69 0.14 26.51 0.16
C ALA A 69 -0.41 25.08 0.29
N PHE A 70 0.43 24.15 0.76
CA PHE A 70 -0.10 22.95 1.39
C PHE A 70 -0.98 23.45 2.53
N ALA A 71 -2.29 23.14 2.48
CA ALA A 71 -3.17 23.40 3.60
C ALA A 71 -2.49 22.82 4.84
N ASP A 72 -2.17 23.68 5.80
CA ASP A 72 -1.64 23.24 7.08
C ASP A 72 -2.63 22.21 7.62
N ALA A 73 -2.16 20.97 7.78
CA ALA A 73 -2.99 19.93 8.34
C ALA A 73 -3.52 20.46 9.69
N PRO A 74 -4.82 20.29 10.02
CA PRO A 74 -5.31 20.65 11.35
C PRO A 74 -4.33 20.11 12.40
N ALA A 75 -3.97 20.96 13.37
CA ALA A 75 -3.00 20.60 14.39
C ALA A 75 -3.34 19.23 14.99
N GLY A 76 -2.42 18.26 14.88
CA GLY A 76 -2.63 16.89 15.34
C GLY A 76 -3.27 15.92 14.33
N GLY A 77 -3.43 16.30 13.06
CA GLY A 77 -3.93 15.44 11.98
C GLY A 77 -2.87 14.90 11.02
N GLY A 78 -1.63 15.39 11.13
CA GLY A 78 -0.52 15.05 10.22
C GLY A 78 -0.04 13.59 10.30
N LEU A 79 0.96 13.25 9.48
CA LEU A 79 1.51 11.90 9.35
C LEU A 79 1.88 11.27 10.71
N ASP A 80 2.56 12.00 11.58
CA ASP A 80 2.99 11.48 12.89
C ASP A 80 1.79 11.12 13.78
N ALA A 81 0.73 11.93 13.73
CA ALA A 81 -0.49 11.67 14.49
C ALA A 81 -1.28 10.48 13.92
N PHE A 82 -1.24 10.28 12.59
CA PHE A 82 -1.78 9.09 11.95
C PHE A 82 -1.00 7.82 12.35
N VAL A 83 0.33 7.88 12.40
CA VAL A 83 1.16 6.75 12.81
C VAL A 83 0.87 6.38 14.28
N ALA A 84 0.82 7.36 15.17
CA ALA A 84 0.49 7.15 16.58
C ALA A 84 -0.93 6.56 16.75
N LEU A 85 -1.91 7.07 16.00
CA LEU A 85 -3.27 6.53 15.99
C LEU A 85 -3.30 5.08 15.50
N SER A 86 -2.59 4.79 14.42
CA SER A 86 -2.50 3.45 13.83
C SER A 86 -1.91 2.44 14.81
N GLN A 87 -0.87 2.81 15.56
CA GLN A 87 -0.25 1.94 16.57
C GLN A 87 -1.26 1.57 17.66
N ARG A 88 -2.04 2.53 18.13
CA ARG A 88 -3.08 2.29 19.15
C ARG A 88 -4.20 1.41 18.64
N LEU A 89 -4.70 1.67 17.42
CA LEU A 89 -5.82 0.91 16.85
C LEU A 89 -5.46 -0.54 16.52
N THR A 90 -4.23 -0.78 16.08
CA THR A 90 -3.78 -2.11 15.63
C THR A 90 -3.02 -2.90 16.70
N ALA A 91 -2.67 -2.26 17.83
CA ALA A 91 -1.73 -2.77 18.82
C ALA A 91 -0.34 -3.14 18.25
N HIS A 92 0.04 -2.61 17.08
CA HIS A 92 1.39 -2.75 16.52
C HIS A 92 2.34 -1.69 17.09
N ALA A 93 3.55 -2.11 17.45
CA ALA A 93 4.55 -1.23 18.07
C ALA A 93 5.13 -0.18 17.11
N SER A 94 5.25 -0.50 15.82
CA SER A 94 5.88 0.37 14.83
C SER A 94 5.45 0.03 13.41
N PHE A 95 5.59 1.00 12.51
CA PHE A 95 5.31 0.85 11.09
C PHE A 95 6.50 1.29 10.24
N ASP A 96 6.63 0.71 9.05
CA ASP A 96 7.58 1.18 8.05
C ASP A 96 7.25 2.63 7.65
N PRO A 97 8.22 3.57 7.68
CA PRO A 97 7.95 4.98 7.41
C PRO A 97 7.45 5.25 5.99
N ILE A 98 7.93 4.48 5.00
CA ILE A 98 7.54 4.66 3.59
C ILE A 98 6.10 4.21 3.40
N LEU A 99 5.73 3.04 3.93
CA LEU A 99 4.34 2.56 3.90
C LEU A 99 3.41 3.47 4.68
N SER A 100 3.82 3.93 5.87
CA SER A 100 3.03 4.86 6.67
C SER A 100 2.66 6.12 5.88
N LYS A 101 3.64 6.70 5.17
CA LYS A 101 3.41 7.85 4.31
C LYS A 101 2.46 7.52 3.14
N ARG A 102 2.65 6.38 2.47
CA ARG A 102 1.79 5.97 1.35
C ARG A 102 0.34 5.78 1.76
N TYR A 103 0.11 5.14 2.92
CA TYR A 103 -1.24 4.99 3.46
C TYR A 103 -1.86 6.34 3.81
N TYR A 104 -1.11 7.19 4.51
CA TYR A 104 -1.57 8.53 4.87
C TYR A 104 -1.98 9.35 3.64
N ASP A 105 -1.10 9.42 2.63
CA ASP A 105 -1.34 10.18 1.40
C ASP A 105 -2.57 9.63 0.63
N ALA A 106 -2.71 8.30 0.55
CA ALA A 106 -3.85 7.68 -0.12
C ALA A 106 -5.16 7.91 0.64
N LEU A 107 -5.16 7.79 1.98
CA LEU A 107 -6.35 8.02 2.80
C LEU A 107 -6.78 9.49 2.73
N ALA A 108 -5.84 10.42 2.85
CA ALA A 108 -6.11 11.85 2.71
C ALA A 108 -6.63 12.24 1.32
N LYS A 109 -6.20 11.53 0.27
CA LYS A 109 -6.74 11.69 -1.08
C LYS A 109 -8.16 11.10 -1.22
N SER A 110 -8.44 10.00 -0.53
CA SER A 110 -9.74 9.31 -0.61
C SER A 110 -10.85 10.02 0.17
N ASP A 111 -10.51 10.74 1.24
CA ASP A 111 -11.45 11.45 2.11
C ASP A 111 -10.85 12.81 2.51
N SER A 112 -11.48 13.90 2.07
CA SER A 112 -11.02 15.27 2.36
C SER A 112 -11.12 15.64 3.83
N GLN A 113 -11.92 14.92 4.62
CA GLN A 113 -12.02 15.10 6.08
C GLN A 113 -11.03 14.23 6.85
N PHE A 114 -10.29 13.34 6.19
CA PHE A 114 -9.42 12.36 6.85
C PHE A 114 -8.49 12.99 7.89
N THR A 115 -7.77 14.03 7.51
CA THR A 115 -6.79 14.71 8.39
C THR A 115 -7.47 15.32 9.63
N GLN A 116 -8.68 15.88 9.47
CA GLN A 116 -9.47 16.41 10.58
C GLN A 116 -9.96 15.28 11.50
N ASN A 117 -10.41 14.18 10.90
CA ASN A 117 -10.88 13.00 11.62
C ASN A 117 -9.74 12.31 12.38
N VAL A 118 -8.50 12.28 11.87
CA VAL A 118 -7.32 11.79 12.60
C VAL A 118 -7.05 12.63 13.86
N ALA A 119 -7.13 13.96 13.75
CA ALA A 119 -6.97 14.85 14.92
C ALA A 119 -8.08 14.63 15.96
N ALA A 120 -9.33 14.54 15.50
CA ALA A 120 -10.48 14.28 16.35
C ALA A 120 -10.41 12.91 17.03
N LEU A 121 -9.99 11.85 16.31
CA LEU A 121 -9.80 10.51 16.86
C LEU A 121 -8.71 10.47 17.93
N ASN A 122 -7.57 11.14 17.68
CA ASN A 122 -6.51 11.22 18.68
C ASN A 122 -6.97 11.93 19.95
N THR A 123 -7.77 12.99 19.81
CA THR A 123 -8.36 13.72 20.96
C THR A 123 -9.37 12.83 21.70
N TRP A 124 -10.25 12.15 20.95
CA TRP A 124 -11.25 11.26 21.52
C TRP A 124 -10.59 10.12 22.31
N LEU A 125 -9.55 9.48 21.76
CA LEU A 125 -8.82 8.40 22.43
C LEU A 125 -8.07 8.87 23.69
N GLN A 126 -7.65 10.13 23.76
CA GLN A 126 -7.07 10.70 25.00
C GLN A 126 -8.12 10.82 26.10
N GLY A 127 -9.34 11.23 25.76
CA GLY A 127 -10.47 11.30 26.69
C GLY A 127 -11.05 9.93 27.08
N HIS A 128 -10.79 8.89 26.28
CA HIS A 128 -11.38 7.56 26.40
C HIS A 128 -10.32 6.45 26.52
N GLY A 129 -9.17 6.74 27.14
CA GLY A 129 -7.98 5.85 27.15
C GLY A 129 -8.17 4.46 27.79
N GLY A 130 -9.35 4.15 28.33
CA GLY A 130 -9.71 2.81 28.80
C GLY A 130 -10.47 1.95 27.78
N VAL A 131 -10.82 2.49 26.59
CA VAL A 131 -11.56 1.76 25.56
C VAL A 131 -10.61 0.82 24.81
N PRO A 132 -10.84 -0.51 24.86
CA PRO A 132 -10.09 -1.48 24.07
C PRO A 132 -10.20 -1.21 22.57
N SER A 133 -9.12 -1.39 21.81
CA SER A 133 -9.05 -1.05 20.38
C SER A 133 -10.10 -1.77 19.52
N ASP A 134 -10.50 -2.98 19.90
CA ASP A 134 -11.55 -3.79 19.29
C ASP A 134 -12.96 -3.22 19.48
N THR A 135 -13.16 -2.36 20.48
CA THR A 135 -14.46 -1.75 20.79
C THR A 135 -14.59 -0.28 20.33
N VAL A 136 -13.49 0.35 19.90
CA VAL A 136 -13.47 1.78 19.50
C VAL A 136 -14.49 2.09 18.41
N THR A 137 -14.59 1.24 17.38
CA THR A 137 -15.57 1.45 16.30
C THR A 137 -17.00 1.41 16.81
N GLN A 138 -17.32 0.47 17.70
CA GLN A 138 -18.66 0.34 18.29
C GLN A 138 -19.00 1.54 19.18
N ALA A 139 -18.04 2.00 20.00
CA ALA A 139 -18.20 3.18 20.84
C ALA A 139 -18.46 4.44 20.01
N LEU A 140 -17.73 4.61 18.90
CA LEU A 140 -17.90 5.76 18.00
C LEU A 140 -19.18 5.69 17.17
N GLN A 141 -19.71 4.50 16.88
CA GLN A 141 -20.84 4.34 15.95
C GLN A 141 -22.10 5.08 16.41
N ALA A 142 -22.33 5.15 17.73
CA ALA A 142 -23.51 5.80 18.30
C ALA A 142 -23.38 7.33 18.36
N GLU A 143 -22.18 7.84 18.62
CA GLU A 143 -21.96 9.27 18.90
C GLU A 143 -21.37 10.02 17.70
N GLN A 144 -20.44 9.39 16.98
CA GLN A 144 -19.61 10.01 15.95
C GLN A 144 -19.38 9.03 14.78
N PRO A 145 -20.42 8.70 13.99
CA PRO A 145 -20.34 7.69 12.93
C PRO A 145 -19.32 8.02 11.83
N ALA A 146 -19.03 9.31 11.60
CA ALA A 146 -17.97 9.74 10.69
C ALA A 146 -16.58 9.26 11.16
N LEU A 147 -16.30 9.36 12.46
CA LEU A 147 -15.05 8.88 13.04
C LEU A 147 -14.98 7.35 13.03
N ALA A 148 -16.09 6.67 13.29
CA ALA A 148 -16.18 5.21 13.16
C ALA A 148 -15.84 4.76 11.72
N LYS A 149 -16.33 5.48 10.71
CA LYS A 149 -15.97 5.25 9.30
C LYS A 149 -14.46 5.42 9.08
N THR A 150 -13.85 6.48 9.61
CA THR A 150 -12.40 6.71 9.49
C THR A 150 -11.59 5.59 10.17
N VAL A 151 -12.00 5.12 11.34
CA VAL A 151 -11.36 3.95 12.00
C VAL A 151 -11.44 2.72 11.10
N GLY A 152 -12.61 2.44 10.53
CA GLY A 152 -12.78 1.33 9.58
C GLY A 152 -11.89 1.46 8.35
N ALA A 153 -11.74 2.66 7.79
CA ALA A 153 -10.85 2.92 6.65
C ALA A 153 -9.37 2.71 7.01
N ILE A 154 -8.92 3.16 8.19
CA ILE A 154 -7.55 2.96 8.68
C ILE A 154 -7.27 1.47 8.89
N MET A 155 -8.18 0.75 9.57
CA MET A 155 -8.03 -0.68 9.82
C MET A 155 -8.01 -1.48 8.51
N ARG A 156 -8.90 -1.15 7.57
CA ARG A 156 -8.92 -1.76 6.24
C ARG A 156 -7.60 -1.52 5.48
N ALA A 157 -7.07 -0.31 5.53
CA ALA A 157 -5.81 0.04 4.89
C ALA A 157 -4.66 -0.82 5.41
N TRP A 158 -4.50 -0.93 6.73
CA TRP A 158 -3.42 -1.70 7.33
C TRP A 158 -3.59 -3.21 7.18
N TYR A 159 -4.78 -3.75 7.47
CA TYR A 159 -4.99 -5.20 7.45
C TYR A 159 -5.10 -5.78 6.04
N LEU A 160 -5.72 -5.06 5.10
CA LEU A 160 -5.93 -5.57 3.74
C LEU A 160 -5.00 -4.94 2.71
N GLY A 161 -4.33 -3.83 3.04
CA GLY A 161 -3.52 -3.11 2.08
C GLY A 161 -4.30 -2.26 1.09
N LEU A 162 -5.58 -2.00 1.36
CA LEU A 162 -6.51 -1.36 0.42
C LEU A 162 -7.03 -0.03 0.95
N VAL A 163 -7.01 1.00 0.11
CA VAL A 163 -7.57 2.33 0.41
C VAL A 163 -8.66 2.68 -0.61
N GLY A 164 -9.71 3.36 -0.16
CA GLY A 164 -10.85 3.75 -0.99
C GLY A 164 -12.01 2.74 -0.99
N GLU A 165 -13.01 3.03 -1.80
CA GLU A 165 -14.24 2.25 -1.93
C GLU A 165 -14.48 1.93 -3.41
N MET A 166 -15.22 0.85 -3.69
CA MET A 166 -15.58 0.52 -5.07
C MET A 166 -16.29 1.70 -5.74
N PRO A 167 -15.99 2.01 -7.02
CA PRO A 167 -15.09 1.30 -7.93
C PRO A 167 -13.61 1.77 -7.91
N HIS A 168 -13.23 2.67 -7.00
CA HIS A 168 -11.91 3.30 -6.95
C HIS A 168 -11.14 2.85 -5.70
N ILE A 169 -10.40 1.75 -5.84
CA ILE A 169 -9.58 1.17 -4.76
C ILE A 169 -8.11 1.19 -5.17
N ASP A 170 -7.28 1.72 -4.28
CA ASP A 170 -5.82 1.69 -4.40
C ASP A 170 -5.25 0.53 -3.57
N VAL A 171 -4.37 -0.28 -4.17
CA VAL A 171 -3.58 -1.30 -3.46
C VAL A 171 -2.26 -0.66 -3.03
N ILE A 172 -2.11 -0.42 -1.73
CA ILE A 172 -0.94 0.23 -1.16
C ILE A 172 0.13 -0.79 -0.78
N ALA A 173 -0.28 -1.92 -0.21
CA ALA A 173 0.59 -3.02 0.13
C ALA A 173 -0.12 -4.35 -0.12
N TYR A 174 0.62 -5.36 -0.57
CA TYR A 174 0.12 -6.72 -0.70
C TYR A 174 0.80 -7.63 0.31
N GLU A 175 2.11 -7.82 0.15
CA GLU A 175 2.93 -8.66 1.04
C GLU A 175 2.95 -8.15 2.50
N LYS A 176 2.92 -6.83 2.68
CA LYS A 176 3.05 -6.18 4.00
C LYS A 176 1.70 -5.88 4.67
N ALA A 177 0.59 -6.44 4.16
CA ALA A 177 -0.71 -6.30 4.79
C ALA A 177 -0.74 -7.06 6.13
N LEU A 178 -1.22 -6.41 7.20
CA LEU A 178 -1.09 -6.94 8.55
C LEU A 178 -1.82 -8.27 8.76
N MET A 179 -2.86 -8.59 7.97
CA MET A 179 -3.59 -9.85 8.12
C MET A 179 -2.73 -11.10 7.91
N PHE A 180 -1.60 -10.99 7.21
CA PHE A 180 -0.70 -12.12 6.96
C PHE A 180 0.29 -12.37 8.11
N GLU A 181 0.58 -11.36 8.92
CA GLU A 181 1.61 -11.45 9.96
C GLU A 181 1.30 -12.51 11.03
N PRO A 182 0.06 -12.63 11.58
CA PRO A 182 -0.25 -13.62 12.61
C PRO A 182 -0.25 -15.07 12.13
N VAL A 183 -0.28 -15.31 10.81
CA VAL A 183 -0.43 -16.64 10.20
C VAL A 183 0.77 -17.04 9.35
N LYS A 184 1.83 -16.22 9.31
CA LYS A 184 2.99 -16.40 8.41
C LYS A 184 3.80 -17.68 8.66
N ASP A 185 3.64 -18.30 9.82
CA ASP A 185 4.24 -19.56 10.23
C ASP A 185 3.51 -20.77 9.61
N VAL A 186 2.24 -20.62 9.23
CA VAL A 186 1.43 -21.69 8.61
C VAL A 186 1.09 -21.39 7.15
N LEU A 187 0.61 -20.19 6.86
CA LEU A 187 0.05 -19.81 5.57
C LEU A 187 1.06 -18.99 4.75
N THR A 188 1.21 -19.35 3.47
CA THR A 188 1.87 -18.50 2.48
C THR A 188 0.95 -17.42 1.97
N ILE A 189 1.48 -16.22 1.75
CA ILE A 189 0.80 -15.16 1.00
C ILE A 189 0.51 -15.68 -0.41
N PRO A 190 -0.71 -15.52 -0.96
CA PRO A 190 -1.01 -16.03 -2.29
C PRO A 190 -0.02 -15.48 -3.33
N SER A 191 0.30 -16.26 -4.36
CA SER A 191 1.36 -16.00 -5.36
C SER A 191 2.82 -16.05 -4.87
N TYR A 192 3.06 -16.15 -3.56
CA TYR A 192 4.40 -16.33 -3.00
C TYR A 192 4.65 -17.79 -2.65
N CYS A 193 5.78 -18.34 -3.11
CA CYS A 193 6.22 -19.68 -2.74
C CYS A 193 6.93 -19.65 -1.38
N ARG A 194 6.82 -20.75 -0.64
CA ARG A 194 7.67 -21.05 0.52
C ARG A 194 8.89 -21.84 0.08
N ASP A 195 9.96 -21.80 0.88
CA ASP A 195 11.21 -22.48 0.57
C ASP A 195 11.11 -24.03 0.63
N VAL A 196 10.06 -24.58 1.24
CA VAL A 196 9.86 -26.02 1.41
C VAL A 196 8.54 -26.48 0.77
N PRO A 197 8.57 -27.38 -0.24
CA PRO A 197 7.37 -27.95 -0.83
C PRO A 197 6.66 -28.90 0.16
N PHE A 198 5.36 -29.15 -0.06
CA PHE A 198 4.54 -30.05 0.75
C PHE A 198 4.36 -29.65 2.23
N TYR A 199 4.69 -28.41 2.62
CA TYR A 199 4.55 -27.93 3.99
C TYR A 199 3.13 -28.11 4.56
N TRP A 200 2.10 -28.05 3.69
CA TRP A 200 0.69 -28.21 4.03
C TRP A 200 0.31 -29.62 4.51
N THR A 201 1.20 -30.61 4.38
CA THR A 201 0.97 -31.96 4.89
C THR A 201 1.22 -32.08 6.40
N GLN A 202 1.96 -31.13 6.99
CA GLN A 202 2.25 -31.13 8.41
C GLN A 202 1.17 -30.37 9.18
N LYS A 203 0.71 -30.93 10.29
CA LYS A 203 -0.22 -30.25 11.19
C LYS A 203 0.51 -29.06 11.84
N PRO A 204 -0.05 -27.84 11.80
CA PRO A 204 0.51 -26.71 12.52
C PRO A 204 0.64 -27.00 14.02
N VAL A 205 1.75 -26.55 14.61
CA VAL A 205 1.88 -26.52 16.06
C VAL A 205 0.93 -25.45 16.60
N SER A 206 0.19 -25.77 17.65
CA SER A 206 -0.66 -24.78 18.33
C SER A 206 0.26 -23.79 19.06
N ALA A 207 0.05 -22.49 18.86
CA ALA A 207 0.71 -21.43 19.62
C ALA A 207 0.18 -21.34 21.05
#